data_AF-A0A3N5ADL7-F1
#
_entry.id   AF-A0A3N5ADL7-F1
#
_cell.length_a   1.000
_cell.length_b   1.000
_cell.length_c   1.000
_cell.angle_alpha   90.00
_cell.angle_beta   90.00
_cell.angle_gamma   90.00
#
_symmetry.space_group_name_H-M   'P 1'
#
loop_
_entity.id
_entity.type
_entity.pdbx_description
1 polymer ?
#
loop_
_entity_poly.entity_id
_entity_poly.type
_entity_poly.pdbx_seq_one_letter_code
_entity_poly.pdbx_strand_id
1 'polypeptide(L)'
;MMVRRRSLGFVGVAALVPLVASGALTASAHAASASLAVTTLGRHGAKVSTTVNVVAVPSGQTYSVTSGKRISLPAGRYIAMTDISESATDGVGTDTIGAQVVQVSGSKSVTLDARKGKAVKVSLDTPADVTEPPKISAQVCAATVSNMPSAFSVGGWNDEGALYAIPNSSRLLQFGYLAQWSGNDSYVAAKNTTGIPAAPGGSFKRSKLATMRFSVRSGTQMARQNDTALQAQPKTDDCTTDLMATVRDDNAPYSATVHVTPGTWQPRDDIMAGNGDDVGGGFPKLRTLKAGQSFTQSFGRAVWSPMHYLPLLGRKSVTFIPDALIGDPDVGVNGADPTKETVVLSKGSIIVKKKTLTNWGGGDAEFSAGIRSAGWYRLTVDAHRYRPGITFPAGMLSSRATLDWHFKVADPARAIVAPVFLTRFLPTGLNSHNQAAANSTTTVDVSAGRGSQGPDVKFTNVTVKSVRVWSSADGGRTWQAATVKHVGSAWQASVHNPASGAVALRSEVTDSAGDRSVETVYRAYAVG
;
A
#
# COMPACT_ATOMS: atom_id res chain seq x y z
N MET A 1 -1.55 -29.73 6.86
CA MET A 1 -1.12 -28.84 5.75
C MET A 1 0.06 -28.03 6.27
N MET A 2 1.30 -28.38 5.89
CA MET A 2 2.52 -27.70 6.37
C MET A 2 2.54 -26.27 5.80
N VAL A 3 2.19 -25.29 6.62
CA VAL A 3 2.40 -23.87 6.28
C VAL A 3 3.91 -23.65 6.28
N ARG A 4 4.49 -23.58 5.08
CA ARG A 4 5.89 -23.23 4.89
C ARG A 4 6.06 -21.80 5.40
N ARG A 5 6.68 -21.61 6.58
CA ARG A 5 7.03 -20.29 7.13
C ARG A 5 7.85 -19.55 6.09
N ARG A 6 7.23 -18.65 5.34
CA ARG A 6 7.96 -17.57 4.67
C ARG A 6 8.36 -16.62 5.79
N SER A 7 9.65 -16.49 6.01
CA SER A 7 10.19 -15.39 6.81
C SER A 7 9.56 -14.11 6.26
N LEU A 8 8.73 -13.44 7.05
CA LEU A 8 8.43 -12.03 6.84
C LEU A 8 9.74 -11.31 7.15
N GLY A 9 10.70 -11.40 6.23
CA GLY A 9 11.75 -10.41 6.16
C GLY A 9 11.02 -9.12 5.87
N PHE A 10 10.98 -8.23 6.87
CA PHE A 10 10.77 -6.82 6.59
C PHE A 10 11.83 -6.45 5.55
N VAL A 11 11.43 -6.37 4.28
CA VAL A 11 12.27 -5.82 3.23
C VAL A 11 12.24 -4.33 3.47
N GLY A 12 13.02 -3.88 4.45
CA GLY A 12 13.57 -2.53 4.40
C GLY A 12 14.27 -2.45 3.05
N VAL A 13 13.80 -1.57 2.17
CA VAL A 13 14.44 -1.29 0.90
C VAL A 13 15.85 -0.81 1.21
N ALA A 14 16.80 -1.73 1.19
CA ALA A 14 18.21 -1.39 1.14
C ALA A 14 18.42 -0.81 -0.26
N ALA A 15 18.46 0.52 -0.34
CA ALA A 15 18.90 1.21 -1.55
C ALA A 15 20.32 0.72 -1.88
N LEU A 16 20.43 -0.20 -2.84
CA LEU A 16 21.68 -0.57 -3.48
C LEU A 16 22.12 0.62 -4.33
N VAL A 17 22.87 1.54 -3.72
CA VAL A 17 23.58 2.59 -4.44
C VAL A 17 24.77 1.92 -5.16
N PRO A 18 24.89 2.05 -6.50
CA PRO A 18 26.09 1.61 -7.19
C PRO A 18 27.27 2.51 -6.75
N LEU A 19 28.33 1.88 -6.25
CA LEU A 19 29.60 2.54 -5.95
C LEU A 19 30.15 3.18 -7.24
N VAL A 20 30.04 4.50 -7.37
CA VAL A 20 30.89 5.28 -8.27
C VAL A 20 32.04 5.81 -7.41
N ALA A 21 33.21 5.21 -7.58
CA ALA A 21 34.45 5.65 -6.97
C ALA A 21 34.87 6.99 -7.58
N SER A 22 34.77 8.09 -6.82
CA SER A 22 35.40 9.36 -7.15
C SER A 22 35.61 10.18 -5.89
N GLY A 23 36.88 10.47 -5.57
CA GLY A 23 37.28 11.44 -4.55
C GLY A 23 37.73 10.83 -3.23
N ALA A 24 38.98 10.37 -3.17
CA ALA A 24 39.65 10.01 -1.92
C ALA A 24 39.86 11.27 -1.05
N LEU A 25 38.92 11.54 -0.15
CA LEU A 25 39.25 12.12 1.14
C LEU A 25 39.81 10.97 1.98
N THR A 26 41.06 11.10 2.40
CA THR A 26 41.76 10.14 3.26
C THR A 26 41.04 10.01 4.60
N ALA A 27 40.01 9.16 4.65
CA ALA A 27 39.51 8.61 5.90
C ALA A 27 40.58 7.64 6.39
N SER A 28 41.25 8.00 7.49
CA SER A 28 42.20 7.12 8.16
C SER A 28 41.56 5.75 8.31
N ALA A 29 42.18 4.73 7.71
CA ALA A 29 41.82 3.34 7.93
C ALA A 29 42.04 3.03 9.42
N HIS A 30 41.01 3.23 10.24
CA HIS A 30 40.95 2.65 11.56
C HIS A 30 40.87 1.14 11.35
N ALA A 31 42.02 0.48 11.37
CA ALA A 31 42.09 -0.97 11.38
C ALA A 31 41.11 -1.47 12.44
N ALA A 32 40.18 -2.35 12.05
CA ALA A 32 39.18 -2.91 12.95
C ALA A 32 39.87 -3.78 14.01
N SER A 33 40.33 -3.13 15.08
CA SER A 33 41.12 -3.73 16.16
C SER A 33 40.25 -4.33 17.25
N ALA A 34 38.93 -4.10 17.20
CA ALA A 34 37.97 -4.63 18.14
C ALA A 34 37.07 -5.68 17.50
N SER A 35 36.41 -6.48 18.32
CA SER A 35 35.51 -7.53 17.85
C SER A 35 34.42 -7.84 18.85
N LEU A 36 33.28 -8.30 18.36
CA LEU A 36 32.13 -8.70 19.15
C LEU A 36 31.76 -10.13 18.82
N ALA A 37 31.60 -10.97 19.85
CA ALA A 37 30.89 -12.24 19.73
C ALA A 37 29.56 -12.12 20.46
N VAL A 38 28.47 -12.47 19.79
CA VAL A 38 27.14 -12.52 20.39
C VAL A 38 26.69 -13.96 20.45
N THR A 39 26.43 -14.48 21.64
CA THR A 39 25.83 -15.82 21.82
C THR A 39 24.36 -15.66 22.17
N THR A 40 23.50 -16.49 21.60
CA THR A 40 22.09 -16.56 21.95
C THR A 40 21.82 -17.89 22.65
N LEU A 41 21.07 -17.84 23.73
CA LEU A 41 20.58 -19.01 24.45
C LEU A 41 19.06 -19.04 24.36
N GLY A 42 18.49 -20.20 24.05
CA GLY A 42 17.07 -20.46 24.11
C GLY A 42 16.55 -20.51 25.55
N ARG A 43 15.23 -20.60 25.70
CA ARG A 43 14.51 -20.73 26.97
C ARG A 43 14.88 -22.01 27.72
N HIS A 44 15.39 -23.02 27.03
CA HIS A 44 15.93 -24.25 27.64
C HIS A 44 17.44 -24.15 27.98
N GLY A 45 18.06 -23.00 27.72
CA GLY A 45 19.49 -22.76 27.94
C GLY A 45 20.42 -23.32 26.85
N ALA A 46 19.89 -24.04 25.86
CA ALA A 46 20.65 -24.50 24.71
C ALA A 46 21.05 -23.31 23.81
N LYS A 47 22.19 -23.43 23.12
CA LYS A 47 22.61 -22.42 22.12
C LYS A 47 21.67 -22.46 20.92
N VAL A 48 21.20 -21.30 20.48
CA VAL A 48 20.36 -21.17 19.28
C VAL A 48 21.20 -20.53 18.18
N SER A 49 21.29 -21.16 17.01
CA SER A 49 21.97 -20.53 15.87
C SER A 49 21.00 -19.60 15.15
N THR A 50 21.19 -18.29 15.29
CA THR A 50 20.38 -17.25 14.62
C THR A 50 21.27 -16.10 14.14
N THR A 51 20.76 -15.26 13.24
CA THR A 51 21.45 -14.05 12.79
C THR A 51 21.20 -12.92 13.79
N VAL A 52 22.27 -12.35 14.33
CA VAL A 52 22.22 -11.18 15.20
C VAL A 52 22.49 -9.93 14.38
N ASN A 53 21.57 -8.97 14.46
CA ASN A 53 21.75 -7.63 13.90
C ASN A 53 22.53 -6.76 14.89
N VAL A 54 23.58 -6.13 14.42
CA VAL A 54 24.45 -5.24 15.20
C VAL A 54 24.42 -3.86 14.57
N VAL A 55 23.93 -2.87 15.32
CA VAL A 55 23.74 -1.49 14.84
C VAL A 55 24.69 -0.56 15.58
N ALA A 56 25.54 0.16 14.86
CA ALA A 56 26.43 1.17 15.42
C ALA A 56 25.63 2.42 15.85
N VAL A 57 25.97 2.98 17.02
CA VAL A 57 25.34 4.20 17.55
C VAL A 57 26.38 5.32 17.59
N PRO A 58 26.10 6.52 17.06
CA PRO A 58 24.83 6.97 16.48
C PRO A 58 24.69 6.75 14.96
N SER A 59 25.69 6.20 14.28
CA SER A 59 25.75 6.23 12.81
C SER A 59 24.69 5.38 12.09
N GLY A 60 24.07 4.41 12.77
CA GLY A 60 23.13 3.48 12.14
C GLY A 60 23.79 2.44 11.24
N GLN A 61 25.12 2.39 11.16
CA GLN A 61 25.81 1.38 10.36
C GLN A 61 25.44 -0.02 10.88
N THR A 62 24.91 -0.87 9.98
CA THR A 62 24.48 -2.22 10.32
C THR A 62 25.54 -3.25 9.98
N TYR A 63 25.57 -4.29 10.80
CA TYR A 63 26.37 -5.49 10.62
C TYR A 63 25.51 -6.69 11.03
N SER A 64 25.84 -7.87 10.51
CA SER A 64 25.17 -9.11 10.89
C SER A 64 26.19 -10.18 11.22
N VAL A 65 25.91 -10.96 12.27
CA VAL A 65 26.78 -12.06 12.70
C VAL A 65 25.93 -13.25 13.13
N THR A 66 26.33 -14.46 12.74
CA THR A 66 25.70 -15.68 13.27
C THR A 66 26.04 -15.83 14.76
N SER A 67 25.04 -16.17 15.58
CA SER A 67 25.22 -16.46 16.99
C SER A 67 26.39 -17.42 17.25
N GLY A 68 27.21 -17.07 18.26
CA GLY A 68 28.43 -17.78 18.63
C GLY A 68 29.65 -17.48 17.76
N LYS A 69 29.49 -16.75 16.65
CA LYS A 69 30.61 -16.27 15.83
C LYS A 69 31.04 -14.86 16.24
N ARG A 70 32.27 -14.51 15.86
CA ARG A 70 32.89 -13.21 16.14
C ARG A 70 32.88 -12.36 14.88
N ILE A 71 32.53 -11.09 15.03
CA ILE A 71 32.60 -10.07 13.98
C ILE A 71 33.63 -9.00 14.36
N SER A 72 34.46 -8.57 13.41
CA SER A 72 35.40 -7.46 13.59
C SER A 72 34.65 -6.14 13.41
N LEU A 73 34.84 -5.21 14.34
CA LEU A 73 34.14 -3.93 14.39
C LEU A 73 35.12 -2.83 14.78
N PRO A 74 34.91 -1.58 14.33
CA PRO A 74 35.53 -0.42 14.95
C PRO A 74 35.25 -0.37 16.45
N ALA A 75 36.14 0.28 17.21
CA ALA A 75 35.82 0.61 18.59
C ALA A 75 34.63 1.59 18.60
N GLY A 76 33.64 1.33 19.43
CA GLY A 76 32.41 2.12 19.44
C GLY A 76 31.30 1.52 20.29
N ARG A 77 30.14 2.17 20.25
CA ARG A 77 28.93 1.72 20.93
C ARG A 77 28.00 1.07 19.91
N TYR A 78 27.49 -0.10 20.25
CA TYR A 78 26.66 -0.91 19.37
C TYR A 78 25.40 -1.39 20.09
N ILE A 79 24.38 -1.74 19.32
CA ILE A 79 23.20 -2.46 19.78
C ILE A 79 23.21 -3.81 19.09
N ALA A 80 23.37 -4.89 19.85
CA ALA A 80 23.22 -6.26 19.35
C ALA A 80 21.81 -6.75 19.66
N MET A 81 21.05 -7.11 18.63
CA MET A 81 19.64 -7.46 18.75
C MET A 81 19.28 -8.63 17.84
N THR A 82 18.32 -9.46 18.27
CA THR A 82 17.84 -10.62 17.51
C THR A 82 16.48 -11.09 18.02
N ASP A 83 15.78 -11.83 17.18
CA ASP A 83 14.79 -12.80 17.61
C ASP A 83 15.47 -14.17 17.87
N ILE A 84 15.10 -14.80 18.98
CA ILE A 84 15.53 -16.15 19.38
C ILE A 84 14.29 -17.05 19.27
N SER A 85 14.10 -17.64 18.10
CA SER A 85 13.02 -18.58 17.84
C SER A 85 13.43 -20.01 18.18
N GLU A 86 12.63 -20.71 18.96
CA GLU A 86 12.76 -22.13 19.28
C GLU A 86 11.54 -22.88 18.76
N SER A 87 11.74 -23.73 17.75
CA SER A 87 10.67 -24.56 17.19
C SER A 87 10.16 -25.58 18.22
N ALA A 88 8.84 -25.81 18.22
CA ALA A 88 8.23 -26.95 18.89
C ALA A 88 8.04 -28.11 17.90
N THR A 89 7.97 -29.34 18.41
CA THR A 89 7.60 -30.54 17.63
C THR A 89 6.15 -30.48 17.11
N ASP A 90 5.30 -29.73 17.80
CA ASP A 90 3.85 -29.64 17.63
C ASP A 90 3.37 -28.19 17.79
N GLY A 91 3.76 -27.30 16.87
CA GLY A 91 3.21 -25.95 16.80
C GLY A 91 4.23 -24.87 16.48
N VAL A 92 3.92 -23.64 16.92
CA VAL A 92 4.63 -22.41 16.54
C VAL A 92 5.93 -22.20 17.35
N GLY A 93 6.16 -22.99 18.41
CA GLY A 93 7.32 -22.80 19.27
C GLY A 93 7.25 -21.51 20.09
N THR A 94 8.39 -21.03 20.58
CA THR A 94 8.46 -19.74 21.31
C THR A 94 9.41 -18.78 20.62
N ASP A 95 9.08 -17.49 20.67
CA ASP A 95 9.93 -16.41 20.16
C ASP A 95 10.36 -15.50 21.33
N THR A 96 11.65 -15.19 21.40
CA THR A 96 12.18 -14.26 22.39
C THR A 96 13.02 -13.17 21.74
N ILE A 97 12.48 -11.95 21.76
CA ILE A 97 13.17 -10.78 21.20
C ILE A 97 14.10 -10.19 22.27
N GLY A 98 15.34 -9.92 21.89
CA GLY A 98 16.34 -9.37 22.81
C GLY A 98 17.21 -8.32 22.15
N ALA A 99 17.61 -7.33 22.94
CA ALA A 99 18.63 -6.36 22.53
C ALA A 99 19.53 -5.99 23.71
N GLN A 100 20.82 -5.78 23.41
CA GLN A 100 21.81 -5.33 24.38
C GLN A 100 22.65 -4.20 23.79
N VAL A 101 22.82 -3.14 24.58
CA VAL A 101 23.77 -2.06 24.26
C VAL A 101 25.16 -2.50 24.73
N VAL A 102 26.14 -2.41 23.84
CA VAL A 102 27.50 -2.92 24.07
C VAL A 102 28.51 -1.84 23.71
N GLN A 103 29.44 -1.57 24.62
CA GLN A 103 30.66 -0.83 24.31
C GLN A 103 31.74 -1.81 23.84
N VAL A 104 32.29 -1.57 22.66
CA VAL A 104 33.31 -2.39 22.00
C VAL A 104 34.59 -1.55 21.91
N SER A 105 35.65 -1.98 22.58
CA SER A 105 36.98 -1.32 22.54
C SER A 105 38.14 -2.32 22.40
N GLY A 106 37.81 -3.59 22.18
CA GLY A 106 38.70 -4.73 22.05
C GLY A 106 37.89 -5.99 21.75
N SER A 107 38.34 -7.16 22.21
CA SER A 107 37.54 -8.39 22.11
C SER A 107 36.45 -8.40 23.17
N LYS A 108 35.18 -8.29 22.75
CA LYS A 108 34.00 -8.36 23.62
C LYS A 108 33.17 -9.59 23.27
N SER A 109 32.51 -10.13 24.29
CA SER A 109 31.49 -11.16 24.13
C SER A 109 30.27 -10.78 24.95
N VAL A 110 29.07 -11.00 24.41
CA VAL A 110 27.79 -10.78 25.10
C VAL A 110 26.85 -11.96 24.83
N THR A 111 25.89 -12.16 25.74
CA THR A 111 24.90 -13.24 25.61
C THR A 111 23.49 -12.68 25.69
N LEU A 112 22.70 -12.91 24.65
CA LEU A 112 21.25 -12.70 24.67
C LEU A 112 20.59 -14.01 25.13
N ASP A 113 20.10 -14.02 26.36
CA ASP A 113 19.60 -15.22 27.03
C ASP A 113 18.07 -15.19 27.13
N ALA A 114 17.39 -16.01 26.34
CA ALA A 114 15.93 -16.03 26.27
C ALA A 114 15.25 -16.44 27.59
N ARG A 115 15.98 -17.10 28.52
CA ARG A 115 15.48 -17.40 29.87
C ARG A 115 15.21 -16.14 30.69
N LYS A 116 15.87 -15.02 30.34
CA LYS A 116 15.63 -13.71 30.94
C LYS A 116 14.42 -13.00 30.32
N GLY A 117 13.88 -13.52 29.22
CA GLY A 117 12.70 -13.02 28.56
C GLY A 117 11.48 -13.05 29.47
N LYS A 118 10.73 -11.95 29.49
CA LYS A 118 9.42 -11.85 30.14
C LYS A 118 8.35 -11.98 29.08
N ALA A 119 7.28 -12.71 29.39
CA ALA A 119 6.17 -12.88 28.47
C ALA A 119 5.58 -11.51 28.13
N VAL A 120 5.33 -11.27 26.85
CA VAL A 120 4.60 -10.09 26.41
C VAL A 120 3.13 -10.34 26.72
N LYS A 121 2.58 -9.63 27.71
CA LYS A 121 1.22 -9.85 28.21
C LYS A 121 0.33 -8.66 27.88
N VAL A 122 -0.69 -8.88 27.07
CA VAL A 122 -1.59 -7.84 26.61
C VAL A 122 -3.02 -8.24 26.93
N SER A 123 -3.74 -7.40 27.67
CA SER A 123 -5.11 -7.70 28.08
C SER A 123 -6.10 -6.71 27.48
N LEU A 124 -7.30 -7.22 27.16
CA LEU A 124 -8.46 -6.45 26.73
C LEU A 124 -9.69 -7.02 27.47
N ASP A 125 -10.66 -6.18 27.81
CA ASP A 125 -11.99 -6.58 28.28
C ASP A 125 -12.82 -7.16 27.12
N THR A 126 -12.37 -8.27 26.55
CA THR A 126 -12.93 -8.90 25.33
C THR A 126 -14.40 -9.29 25.49
N PRO A 127 -15.18 -9.30 24.39
CA PRO A 127 -16.52 -9.89 24.41
C PRO A 127 -16.45 -11.43 24.54
N ALA A 128 -17.60 -12.05 24.82
CA ALA A 128 -17.70 -13.48 25.07
C ALA A 128 -17.38 -14.38 23.86
N ASP A 129 -17.48 -13.85 22.63
CA ASP A 129 -17.17 -14.56 21.39
C ASP A 129 -15.66 -14.66 21.10
N VAL A 130 -14.81 -13.95 21.85
CA VAL A 130 -13.35 -14.08 21.76
C VAL A 130 -12.91 -15.15 22.77
N THR A 131 -12.53 -16.32 22.26
CA THR A 131 -12.13 -17.47 23.10
C THR A 131 -10.63 -17.73 23.12
N GLU A 132 -9.91 -17.29 22.08
CA GLU A 132 -8.48 -17.54 21.90
C GLU A 132 -7.61 -16.41 22.50
N PRO A 133 -6.37 -16.71 22.92
CA PRO A 133 -5.41 -15.69 23.32
C PRO A 133 -5.09 -14.74 22.15
N PRO A 134 -4.62 -13.51 22.43
CA PRO A 134 -4.23 -12.62 21.36
C PRO A 134 -2.99 -13.11 20.64
N LYS A 135 -2.97 -12.89 19.32
CA LYS A 135 -1.77 -12.93 18.48
C LYS A 135 -1.01 -11.64 18.66
N ILE A 136 0.27 -11.73 18.99
CA ILE A 136 1.10 -10.56 19.27
C ILE A 136 2.27 -10.51 18.28
N SER A 137 2.40 -9.40 17.57
CA SER A 137 3.64 -9.01 16.90
C SER A 137 4.36 -8.00 17.77
N ALA A 138 5.66 -8.18 18.02
CA ALA A 138 6.47 -7.20 18.73
C ALA A 138 7.80 -6.98 18.05
N GLN A 139 8.40 -5.82 18.29
CA GLN A 139 9.72 -5.48 17.78
C GLN A 139 10.49 -4.58 18.74
N VAL A 140 11.82 -4.66 18.64
CA VAL A 140 12.76 -3.79 19.34
C VAL A 140 13.54 -3.00 18.29
N CYS A 141 13.65 -1.69 18.49
CA CYS A 141 14.22 -0.77 17.51
C CYS A 141 15.38 0.05 18.11
N ALA A 142 16.35 0.41 17.28
CA ALA A 142 17.41 1.36 17.65
C ALA A 142 16.86 2.80 17.64
N ALA A 143 16.48 3.33 18.80
CA ALA A 143 15.67 4.54 18.94
C ALA A 143 16.34 5.85 18.52
N THR A 144 17.68 5.89 18.43
CA THR A 144 18.45 7.14 18.35
C THR A 144 19.42 7.20 17.18
N VAL A 145 19.39 6.19 16.29
CA VAL A 145 20.33 6.11 15.15
C VAL A 145 19.83 6.84 13.91
N SER A 146 18.52 7.08 13.82
CA SER A 146 17.89 7.80 12.71
C SER A 146 16.54 8.38 13.16
N ASN A 147 15.89 9.13 12.26
CA ASN A 147 14.49 9.52 12.36
C ASN A 147 13.52 8.39 11.94
N MET A 148 14.05 7.20 11.63
CA MET A 148 13.28 6.01 11.26
C MET A 148 13.75 4.78 12.07
N PRO A 149 13.47 4.71 13.39
CA PRO A 149 13.91 3.61 14.24
C PRO A 149 13.49 2.22 13.73
N SER A 150 12.31 2.12 13.09
CA SER A 150 11.76 0.85 12.59
C SER A 150 12.63 0.18 11.54
N ALA A 151 13.43 0.96 10.78
CA ALA A 151 14.40 0.45 9.82
C ALA A 151 15.57 -0.33 10.48
N PHE A 152 15.77 -0.16 11.79
CA PHE A 152 16.82 -0.81 12.58
C PHE A 152 16.20 -1.63 13.70
N SER A 153 15.36 -2.59 13.31
CA SER A 153 14.57 -3.40 14.22
C SER A 153 14.84 -4.90 14.09
N VAL A 154 14.42 -5.63 15.13
CA VAL A 154 14.20 -7.07 15.11
C VAL A 154 12.83 -7.33 15.71
N GLY A 155 12.06 -8.24 15.12
CA GLY A 155 10.71 -8.55 15.55
C GLY A 155 10.45 -10.04 15.66
N GLY A 156 9.39 -10.38 16.38
CA GLY A 156 8.87 -11.72 16.56
C GLY A 156 7.35 -11.68 16.64
N TRP A 157 6.71 -12.80 16.32
CA TRP A 157 5.26 -12.91 16.36
C TRP A 157 4.84 -14.28 16.88
N ASN A 158 3.94 -14.30 17.86
CA ASN A 158 3.39 -15.53 18.42
C ASN A 158 2.10 -15.25 19.21
N ASP A 159 1.44 -16.29 19.71
CA ASP A 159 0.32 -16.14 20.64
C ASP A 159 0.81 -15.68 22.03
N GLU A 160 -0.07 -15.03 22.81
CA GLU A 160 0.23 -14.73 24.20
C GLU A 160 0.62 -16.00 24.97
N GLY A 161 1.71 -15.92 25.73
CA GLY A 161 2.31 -17.06 26.42
C GLY A 161 3.46 -17.73 25.65
N ALA A 162 3.59 -17.45 24.35
CA ALA A 162 4.67 -17.96 23.50
C ALA A 162 5.62 -16.86 22.97
N LEU A 163 5.25 -15.57 23.11
CA LEU A 163 6.12 -14.43 22.80
C LEU A 163 6.74 -13.80 24.06
N TYR A 164 8.04 -13.57 24.01
CA TYR A 164 8.82 -13.00 25.12
C TYR A 164 9.72 -11.85 24.65
N ALA A 165 10.03 -10.93 25.57
CA ALA A 165 11.03 -9.89 25.35
C ALA A 165 12.01 -9.81 26.53
N ILE A 166 13.31 -9.65 26.26
CA ILE A 166 14.34 -9.48 27.30
C ILE A 166 14.33 -8.01 27.78
N PRO A 167 13.95 -7.71 29.03
CA PRO A 167 13.89 -6.33 29.50
C PRO A 167 15.22 -5.58 29.41
N ASN A 168 15.15 -4.30 29.03
CA ASN A 168 16.30 -3.42 28.88
C ASN A 168 15.86 -1.95 28.91
N SER A 169 16.19 -1.22 29.98
CA SER A 169 15.74 0.17 30.19
C SER A 169 16.53 1.22 29.40
N SER A 170 17.44 0.83 28.51
CA SER A 170 18.23 1.77 27.72
C SER A 170 17.35 2.65 26.84
N ARG A 171 17.60 3.97 26.89
CA ARG A 171 16.96 4.96 26.00
C ARG A 171 17.43 4.89 24.55
N LEU A 172 18.44 4.06 24.27
CA LEU A 172 18.87 3.76 22.89
C LEU A 172 17.94 2.73 22.21
N LEU A 173 17.00 2.17 22.95
CA LEU A 173 16.03 1.18 22.47
C LEU A 173 14.61 1.74 22.55
N GLN A 174 13.77 1.27 21.65
CA GLN A 174 12.32 1.32 21.78
C GLN A 174 11.77 -0.10 21.68
N PHE A 175 10.60 -0.30 22.27
CA PHE A 175 9.84 -1.54 22.16
C PHE A 175 8.42 -1.21 21.74
N GLY A 176 8.00 -1.76 20.61
CA GLY A 176 6.64 -1.66 20.12
C GLY A 176 6.00 -3.02 19.95
N TYR A 177 4.70 -3.10 20.15
CA TYR A 177 3.92 -4.30 19.92
C TYR A 177 2.54 -3.97 19.37
N LEU A 178 1.95 -4.95 18.69
CA LEU A 178 0.58 -5.01 18.23
C LEU A 178 -0.01 -6.34 18.71
N ALA A 179 -1.13 -6.30 19.43
CA ALA A 179 -1.88 -7.47 19.83
C ALA A 179 -3.23 -7.50 19.10
N GLN A 180 -3.63 -8.69 18.62
CA GLN A 180 -4.89 -8.92 17.93
C GLN A 180 -5.67 -10.05 18.61
N TRP A 181 -6.94 -9.77 18.93
CA TRP A 181 -7.93 -10.76 19.32
C TRP A 181 -8.95 -10.94 18.20
N SER A 182 -9.39 -12.16 17.98
CA SER A 182 -10.34 -12.50 16.92
C SER A 182 -11.60 -13.14 17.52
N GLY A 183 -12.76 -12.58 17.20
CA GLY A 183 -14.09 -13.16 17.41
C GLY A 183 -14.94 -12.90 16.17
N ASN A 184 -16.20 -12.53 16.35
CA ASN A 184 -17.06 -12.01 15.27
C ASN A 184 -16.49 -10.71 14.69
N ASP A 185 -15.98 -9.85 15.56
CA ASP A 185 -15.17 -8.68 15.22
C ASP A 185 -13.71 -8.94 15.63
N SER A 186 -12.75 -8.25 15.00
CA SER A 186 -11.37 -8.23 15.46
C SER A 186 -11.11 -7.04 16.38
N TYR A 187 -10.20 -7.21 17.32
CA TYR A 187 -9.75 -6.16 18.23
C TYR A 187 -8.23 -6.05 18.14
N VAL A 188 -7.71 -4.85 17.99
CA VAL A 188 -6.29 -4.59 17.75
C VAL A 188 -5.80 -3.48 18.67
N ALA A 189 -4.71 -3.74 19.38
CA ALA A 189 -4.07 -2.75 20.24
C ALA A 189 -2.59 -2.63 19.91
N ALA A 190 -2.14 -1.42 19.61
CA ALA A 190 -0.73 -1.12 19.37
C ALA A 190 -0.19 -0.15 20.44
N LYS A 191 1.05 -0.35 20.86
CA LYS A 191 1.73 0.55 21.82
C LYS A 191 3.24 0.53 21.63
N ASN A 192 3.83 1.71 21.73
CA ASN A 192 5.27 1.92 21.76
C ASN A 192 5.75 2.36 23.15
N THR A 193 6.99 2.03 23.50
CA THR A 193 7.65 2.41 24.76
C THR A 193 9.14 2.70 24.54
N THR A 194 9.73 3.56 25.38
CA THR A 194 11.18 3.73 25.44
C THR A 194 11.79 2.61 26.28
N GLY A 195 12.83 1.98 25.75
CA GLY A 195 13.38 0.73 26.30
C GLY A 195 12.43 -0.46 26.14
N ILE A 196 12.89 -1.63 26.55
CA ILE A 196 12.07 -2.83 26.72
C ILE A 196 11.63 -2.89 28.19
N PRO A 197 10.33 -2.77 28.50
CA PRO A 197 9.84 -2.73 29.88
C PRO A 197 10.18 -3.97 30.69
N ALA A 198 10.25 -3.83 32.03
CA ALA A 198 10.42 -4.96 32.95
C ALA A 198 9.24 -5.96 32.90
N ALA A 199 8.05 -5.47 32.56
CA ALA A 199 6.86 -6.26 32.25
C ALA A 199 6.34 -5.81 30.88
N PRO A 200 6.79 -6.43 29.77
CA PRO A 200 6.40 -6.01 28.44
C PRO A 200 4.91 -6.31 28.20
N GLY A 201 4.20 -5.32 27.66
CA GLY A 201 2.76 -5.40 27.35
C GLY A 201 1.93 -4.28 27.99
N GLY A 202 0.63 -4.53 28.18
CA GLY A 202 -0.30 -3.52 28.71
C GLY A 202 -1.77 -3.94 28.69
N SER A 203 -2.61 -3.13 29.33
CA SER A 203 -4.05 -3.38 29.43
C SER A 203 -4.85 -2.31 28.69
N PHE A 204 -5.86 -2.74 27.95
CA PHE A 204 -6.73 -1.91 27.14
C PHE A 204 -8.19 -2.13 27.50
N LYS A 205 -9.04 -1.16 27.12
CA LYS A 205 -10.50 -1.24 27.27
C LYS A 205 -11.18 -1.03 25.92
N ARG A 206 -12.17 -1.85 25.58
CA ARG A 206 -12.99 -1.77 24.36
C ARG A 206 -13.66 -0.42 24.24
N SER A 207 -14.13 0.14 25.35
CA SER A 207 -14.71 1.49 25.42
C SER A 207 -13.75 2.62 25.04
N LYS A 208 -12.45 2.33 24.87
CA LYS A 208 -11.41 3.29 24.45
C LYS A 208 -10.91 3.03 23.03
N LEU A 209 -11.47 2.07 22.31
CA LEU A 209 -11.12 1.77 20.93
C LEU A 209 -11.93 2.63 19.94
N ALA A 210 -11.40 2.79 18.74
CA ALA A 210 -12.11 3.25 17.56
C ALA A 210 -12.60 2.04 16.75
N THR A 211 -13.52 2.24 15.81
CA THR A 211 -14.03 1.18 14.94
C THR A 211 -13.71 1.48 13.48
N MET A 212 -13.11 0.51 12.79
CA MET A 212 -12.93 0.51 11.34
C MET A 212 -13.72 -0.64 10.73
N ARG A 213 -14.65 -0.31 9.84
CA ARG A 213 -15.44 -1.29 9.08
C ARG A 213 -14.83 -1.43 7.68
N PHE A 214 -14.63 -2.66 7.25
CA PHE A 214 -14.18 -3.01 5.91
C PHE A 214 -15.38 -3.44 5.09
N SER A 215 -15.53 -2.87 3.90
CA SER A 215 -16.51 -3.29 2.90
C SER A 215 -15.76 -3.64 1.62
N VAL A 216 -15.53 -4.94 1.42
CA VAL A 216 -14.82 -5.47 0.26
C VAL A 216 -15.85 -5.95 -0.74
N ARG A 217 -15.92 -5.28 -1.88
CA ARG A 217 -16.85 -5.60 -2.97
C ARG A 217 -16.20 -6.54 -3.96
N SER A 218 -16.97 -7.26 -4.75
CA SER A 218 -16.44 -8.15 -5.79
C SER A 218 -16.71 -7.62 -7.20
N GLY A 219 -16.05 -8.24 -8.18
CA GLY A 219 -16.33 -8.08 -9.61
C GLY A 219 -15.35 -7.16 -10.34
N THR A 220 -14.65 -6.28 -9.63
CA THR A 220 -13.65 -5.37 -10.22
C THR A 220 -12.22 -5.89 -10.06
N GLN A 221 -11.94 -6.88 -9.22
CA GLN A 221 -10.57 -7.36 -8.99
C GLN A 221 -10.11 -8.37 -10.05
N MET A 222 -8.79 -8.46 -10.25
CA MET A 222 -8.16 -9.48 -11.11
C MET A 222 -8.16 -10.89 -10.53
N ALA A 223 -8.47 -11.04 -9.25
CA ALA A 223 -8.71 -12.32 -8.59
C ALA A 223 -9.83 -12.18 -7.55
N ARG A 224 -10.26 -13.30 -6.97
CA ARG A 224 -11.40 -13.31 -6.03
C ARG A 224 -10.96 -13.19 -4.56
N GLN A 225 -9.76 -13.65 -4.24
CA GLN A 225 -9.26 -13.67 -2.87
C GLN A 225 -8.63 -12.32 -2.52
N ASN A 226 -9.02 -11.79 -1.36
CA ASN A 226 -8.57 -10.53 -0.80
C ASN A 226 -8.04 -10.78 0.61
N ASP A 227 -6.76 -10.48 0.82
CA ASP A 227 -6.14 -10.38 2.14
C ASP A 227 -6.15 -8.93 2.59
N THR A 228 -7.15 -8.59 3.41
CA THR A 228 -7.24 -7.26 4.01
C THR A 228 -6.49 -7.22 5.33
N ALA A 229 -5.76 -6.14 5.52
CA ALA A 229 -4.91 -5.92 6.69
C ALA A 229 -5.01 -4.48 7.18
N LEU A 230 -4.52 -4.27 8.40
CA LEU A 230 -4.41 -2.95 9.02
C LEU A 230 -3.03 -2.80 9.65
N GLN A 231 -2.31 -1.75 9.24
CA GLN A 231 -0.95 -1.46 9.71
C GLN A 231 -0.94 -0.23 10.61
N ALA A 232 -0.19 -0.29 11.71
CA ALA A 232 0.09 0.88 12.53
C ALA A 232 1.04 1.84 11.80
N GLN A 233 0.65 3.10 11.69
CA GLN A 233 1.41 4.15 11.00
C GLN A 233 1.43 5.42 11.85
N PRO A 234 2.20 5.44 12.96
CA PRO A 234 2.25 6.58 13.86
C PRO A 234 2.66 7.88 13.14
N LYS A 235 2.29 9.04 13.69
CA LYS A 235 2.60 10.34 13.07
C LYS A 235 4.11 10.59 12.92
N THR A 236 4.88 10.05 13.86
CA THR A 236 6.35 10.01 13.81
C THR A 236 6.73 8.55 13.83
N ASP A 237 7.66 8.16 12.95
CA ASP A 237 8.14 6.78 12.92
C ASP A 237 8.60 6.33 14.31
N ASP A 238 8.11 5.18 14.74
CA ASP A 238 8.48 4.58 16.00
C ASP A 238 8.44 3.05 15.91
N CYS A 239 8.69 2.39 17.02
CA CYS A 239 8.80 0.93 17.03
C CYS A 239 7.46 0.19 16.86
N THR A 240 6.35 0.87 16.58
CA THR A 240 5.10 0.26 16.13
C THR A 240 4.86 0.38 14.64
N THR A 241 5.65 1.18 13.92
CA THR A 241 5.49 1.33 12.47
C THR A 241 5.55 -0.02 11.77
N ASP A 242 4.65 -0.19 10.81
CA ASP A 242 4.48 -1.38 9.96
C ASP A 242 4.06 -2.66 10.70
N LEU A 243 3.85 -2.62 12.02
CA LEU A 243 3.18 -3.72 12.71
C LEU A 243 1.76 -3.87 12.17
N MET A 244 1.38 -5.10 11.83
CA MET A 244 0.19 -5.40 11.04
C MET A 244 -0.74 -6.38 11.74
N ALA A 245 -2.04 -6.13 11.62
CA ALA A 245 -3.10 -7.08 11.96
C ALA A 245 -3.77 -7.56 10.66
N THR A 246 -4.00 -8.88 10.55
CA THR A 246 -4.84 -9.41 9.47
C THR A 246 -6.29 -9.11 9.82
N VAL A 247 -7.04 -8.51 8.90
CA VAL A 247 -8.47 -8.25 9.05
C VAL A 247 -9.26 -9.45 8.57
N ARG A 248 -9.03 -9.88 7.33
CA ARG A 248 -9.68 -11.05 6.74
C ARG A 248 -8.96 -11.45 5.46
N ASP A 249 -8.71 -12.75 5.33
CA ASP A 249 -8.22 -13.39 4.10
C ASP A 249 -9.33 -14.33 3.58
N ASP A 250 -10.07 -13.88 2.57
CA ASP A 250 -11.23 -14.59 2.04
C ASP A 250 -11.59 -14.11 0.62
N ASN A 251 -12.51 -14.80 -0.04
CA ASN A 251 -13.06 -14.35 -1.31
C ASN A 251 -14.03 -13.18 -1.13
N ALA A 252 -13.86 -12.11 -1.90
CA ALA A 252 -14.83 -11.04 -2.01
C ALA A 252 -16.16 -11.52 -2.63
N PRO A 253 -17.32 -10.97 -2.22
CA PRO A 253 -17.44 -9.84 -1.32
C PRO A 253 -17.61 -10.25 0.14
N TYR A 254 -17.13 -9.41 1.05
CA TYR A 254 -17.36 -9.56 2.47
C TYR A 254 -17.35 -8.22 3.20
N SER A 255 -17.78 -8.25 4.46
CA SER A 255 -17.52 -7.20 5.43
C SER A 255 -16.76 -7.76 6.63
N ALA A 256 -16.01 -6.88 7.29
CA ALA A 256 -15.34 -7.16 8.54
C ALA A 256 -15.32 -5.90 9.40
N THR A 257 -15.32 -6.07 10.72
CA THR A 257 -15.19 -4.95 11.65
C THR A 257 -13.97 -5.18 12.53
N VAL A 258 -13.15 -4.13 12.67
CA VAL A 258 -11.95 -4.13 13.50
C VAL A 258 -12.04 -2.96 14.47
N HIS A 259 -11.83 -3.23 15.76
CA HIS A 259 -11.74 -2.22 16.79
C HIS A 259 -10.29 -1.97 17.13
N VAL A 260 -9.83 -0.71 17.09
CA VAL A 260 -8.40 -0.38 17.10
C VAL A 260 -8.08 0.65 18.16
N THR A 261 -6.89 0.61 18.76
CA THR A 261 -6.45 1.70 19.65
C THR A 261 -6.42 3.04 18.89
N PRO A 262 -6.69 4.18 19.56
CA PRO A 262 -6.58 5.49 18.93
C PRO A 262 -5.19 5.70 18.35
N GLY A 263 -5.11 6.25 17.14
CA GLY A 263 -3.86 6.33 16.41
C GLY A 263 -4.08 6.50 14.92
N THR A 264 -2.98 6.47 14.17
CA THR A 264 -3.02 6.52 12.71
C THR A 264 -2.78 5.13 12.17
N TRP A 265 -3.69 4.71 11.30
CA TRP A 265 -3.76 3.36 10.75
C TRP A 265 -3.80 3.41 9.23
N GLN A 266 -3.16 2.43 8.62
CA GLN A 266 -3.10 2.23 7.18
C GLN A 266 -3.87 0.94 6.84
N PRO A 267 -5.11 1.05 6.34
CA PRO A 267 -5.78 -0.09 5.76
C PRO A 267 -4.99 -0.56 4.53
N ARG A 268 -5.05 -1.85 4.26
CA ARG A 268 -4.43 -2.48 3.10
C ARG A 268 -5.34 -3.57 2.57
N ASP A 269 -5.28 -3.78 1.27
CA ASP A 269 -5.84 -4.94 0.59
C ASP A 269 -4.76 -5.50 -0.32
N ASP A 270 -4.58 -6.82 -0.32
CA ASP A 270 -3.77 -7.56 -1.28
C ASP A 270 -4.67 -8.57 -2.00
N ILE A 271 -4.55 -8.64 -3.32
CA ILE A 271 -5.39 -9.47 -4.18
C ILE A 271 -4.58 -10.68 -4.60
N MET A 272 -5.02 -11.87 -4.19
CA MET A 272 -4.29 -13.11 -4.42
C MET A 272 -4.91 -13.90 -5.57
N ALA A 273 -4.11 -14.23 -6.58
CA ALA A 273 -4.52 -15.13 -7.65
C ALA A 273 -4.60 -16.59 -7.17
N GLY A 274 -5.30 -17.44 -7.93
CA GLY A 274 -5.47 -18.86 -7.60
C GLY A 274 -4.17 -19.68 -7.58
N ASN A 275 -3.07 -19.14 -8.10
CA ASN A 275 -1.72 -19.72 -7.99
C ASN A 275 -0.94 -19.24 -6.75
N GLY A 276 -1.54 -18.39 -5.91
CA GLY A 276 -0.94 -17.79 -4.71
C GLY A 276 -0.08 -16.55 -4.97
N ASP A 277 -0.05 -16.02 -6.20
CA ASP A 277 0.64 -14.77 -6.49
C ASP A 277 -0.19 -13.58 -5.99
N ASP A 278 0.48 -12.62 -5.35
CA ASP A 278 -0.05 -11.27 -5.19
C ASP A 278 -0.11 -10.60 -6.58
N VAL A 279 -1.32 -10.27 -7.02
CA VAL A 279 -1.58 -9.69 -8.34
C VAL A 279 -1.95 -8.23 -8.29
N GLY A 280 -2.15 -7.64 -7.11
CA GLY A 280 -2.62 -6.28 -6.96
C GLY A 280 -3.11 -6.03 -5.56
N GLY A 281 -3.77 -4.90 -5.36
CA GLY A 281 -4.13 -4.42 -4.03
C GLY A 281 -3.69 -2.98 -3.88
N GLY A 282 -3.67 -2.48 -2.65
CA GLY A 282 -3.10 -1.18 -2.40
C GLY A 282 -3.39 -0.58 -1.04
N PHE A 283 -2.86 0.63 -0.88
CA PHE A 283 -2.84 1.38 0.36
C PHE A 283 -3.72 2.63 0.21
N PRO A 284 -4.98 2.62 0.68
CA PRO A 284 -5.80 3.83 0.75
C PRO A 284 -5.13 4.89 1.62
N LYS A 285 -5.65 6.12 1.60
CA LYS A 285 -5.10 7.17 2.47
C LYS A 285 -5.16 6.78 3.96
N LEU A 286 -4.08 7.08 4.69
CA LEU A 286 -3.99 6.97 6.16
C LEU A 286 -5.22 7.50 6.89
N ARG A 287 -5.58 6.83 8.00
CA ARG A 287 -6.72 7.17 8.85
C ARG A 287 -6.27 7.39 10.29
N THR A 288 -6.34 8.64 10.75
CA THR A 288 -6.19 8.96 12.18
C THR A 288 -7.55 8.84 12.85
N LEU A 289 -7.66 7.91 13.79
CA LEU A 289 -8.89 7.59 14.52
C LEU A 289 -8.76 7.95 15.99
N LYS A 290 -9.81 8.55 16.54
CA LYS A 290 -9.98 8.80 17.98
C LYS A 290 -10.84 7.71 18.62
N ALA A 291 -10.70 7.52 19.94
CA ALA A 291 -11.57 6.61 20.69
C ALA A 291 -13.05 6.91 20.43
N GLY A 292 -13.86 5.87 20.22
CA GLY A 292 -15.29 5.97 19.90
C GLY A 292 -15.61 6.40 18.47
N GLN A 293 -14.62 6.80 17.66
CA GLN A 293 -14.84 7.15 16.26
C GLN A 293 -15.10 5.89 15.42
N SER A 294 -16.02 5.97 14.46
CA SER A 294 -16.25 4.94 13.46
C SER A 294 -15.87 5.43 12.06
N PHE A 295 -15.27 4.56 11.26
CA PHE A 295 -14.94 4.82 9.85
C PHE A 295 -15.18 3.57 9.00
N THR A 296 -15.60 3.74 7.75
CA THR A 296 -15.73 2.63 6.79
C THR A 296 -14.68 2.79 5.69
N GLN A 297 -13.81 1.79 5.55
CA GLN A 297 -12.93 1.63 4.41
C GLN A 297 -13.58 0.69 3.40
N SER A 298 -13.65 1.11 2.14
CA SER A 298 -14.15 0.30 1.04
C SER A 298 -13.00 -0.13 0.13
N PHE A 299 -13.14 -1.33 -0.43
CA PHE A 299 -12.27 -1.87 -1.48
C PHE A 299 -13.14 -2.50 -2.56
N GLY A 300 -12.66 -2.49 -3.80
CA GLY A 300 -13.33 -3.05 -4.96
C GLY A 300 -14.51 -2.23 -5.48
N ARG A 301 -14.67 -0.96 -5.10
CA ARG A 301 -15.85 -0.19 -5.52
C ARG A 301 -15.78 0.15 -7.01
N ALA A 302 -16.82 -0.24 -7.76
CA ALA A 302 -16.99 0.24 -9.13
C ALA A 302 -17.22 1.76 -9.13
N VAL A 303 -16.66 2.52 -10.07
CA VAL A 303 -16.02 2.11 -11.33
C VAL A 303 -14.51 2.25 -11.24
N TRP A 304 -13.76 1.24 -11.68
CA TRP A 304 -12.31 1.39 -11.78
C TRP A 304 -11.96 2.14 -13.07
N SER A 305 -11.21 3.22 -12.94
CA SER A 305 -10.95 4.21 -14.00
C SER A 305 -9.52 4.74 -13.91
N PRO A 306 -9.05 5.54 -14.88
CA PRO A 306 -7.78 6.23 -14.77
C PRO A 306 -7.74 7.21 -13.59
N MET A 307 -6.72 7.12 -12.75
CA MET A 307 -6.72 7.80 -11.45
C MET A 307 -6.08 9.20 -11.44
N HIS A 308 -5.01 9.46 -12.19
CA HIS A 308 -4.30 10.74 -12.02
C HIS A 308 -3.43 11.27 -13.16
N TYR A 309 -2.80 10.44 -13.99
CA TYR A 309 -1.84 10.98 -14.96
C TYR A 309 -2.49 11.59 -16.20
N LEU A 310 -2.16 12.86 -16.45
CA LEU A 310 -2.50 13.60 -17.67
C LEU A 310 -1.26 13.76 -18.56
N PRO A 311 -1.41 14.03 -19.87
CA PRO A 311 -0.27 14.32 -20.73
C PRO A 311 0.50 15.55 -20.25
N LEU A 312 1.83 15.48 -20.23
CA LEU A 312 2.69 16.64 -20.02
C LEU A 312 3.20 17.17 -21.34
N LEU A 313 3.30 18.50 -21.41
CA LEU A 313 3.91 19.25 -22.49
C LEU A 313 5.21 19.84 -21.97
N GLY A 314 6.26 19.82 -22.78
CA GLY A 314 7.52 20.48 -22.46
C GLY A 314 8.68 19.92 -23.24
N ARG A 315 9.80 20.67 -23.30
CA ARG A 315 11.03 20.26 -24.02
C ARG A 315 10.76 19.81 -25.47
N LYS A 316 9.77 20.43 -26.13
CA LYS A 316 9.32 20.05 -27.49
C LYS A 316 8.82 18.60 -27.57
N SER A 317 8.15 18.12 -26.53
CA SER A 317 7.58 16.77 -26.46
C SER A 317 6.22 16.75 -25.75
N VAL A 318 5.43 15.72 -26.07
CA VAL A 318 4.28 15.26 -25.27
C VAL A 318 4.71 13.98 -24.58
N THR A 319 4.60 13.94 -23.25
CA THR A 319 4.88 12.74 -22.45
C THR A 319 3.65 12.25 -21.70
N PHE A 320 3.53 10.95 -21.52
CA PHE A 320 2.42 10.32 -20.82
C PHE A 320 2.88 9.02 -20.16
N ILE A 321 2.53 8.85 -18.89
CA ILE A 321 2.77 7.64 -18.10
C ILE A 321 1.43 6.93 -17.94
N PRO A 322 1.25 5.71 -18.49
CA PRO A 322 0.03 4.93 -18.45
C PRO A 322 -0.10 4.19 -17.11
N ASP A 323 0.13 4.92 -16.02
CA ASP A 323 0.04 4.36 -14.69
C ASP A 323 -1.26 4.73 -13.99
N ALA A 324 -1.73 3.79 -13.18
CA ALA A 324 -3.05 3.77 -12.60
C ALA A 324 -4.23 4.01 -13.57
N LEU A 325 -4.20 3.39 -14.76
CA LEU A 325 -5.25 3.54 -15.80
C LEU A 325 -6.57 2.81 -15.48
N ILE A 326 -6.52 1.76 -14.66
CA ILE A 326 -7.70 1.03 -14.20
C ILE A 326 -7.49 0.77 -12.71
N GLY A 327 -7.87 1.73 -11.87
CA GLY A 327 -7.63 1.64 -10.42
C GLY A 327 -8.87 1.85 -9.56
N ASP A 328 -8.78 1.34 -8.34
CA ASP A 328 -9.82 1.45 -7.33
C ASP A 328 -9.97 2.91 -6.86
N PRO A 329 -11.16 3.52 -7.02
CA PRO A 329 -11.39 4.90 -6.64
C PRO A 329 -11.21 5.17 -5.12
N ASP A 330 -11.34 4.17 -4.25
CA ASP A 330 -11.23 4.31 -2.80
C ASP A 330 -9.81 4.08 -2.27
N VAL A 331 -8.94 3.47 -3.08
CA VAL A 331 -7.52 3.23 -2.77
C VAL A 331 -6.65 4.32 -3.40
N GLY A 332 -6.99 4.73 -4.63
CA GLY A 332 -6.24 5.72 -5.40
C GLY A 332 -5.14 5.09 -6.26
N VAL A 333 -4.07 5.84 -6.50
CA VAL A 333 -3.01 5.47 -7.48
C VAL A 333 -2.30 4.16 -7.16
N ASN A 334 -2.23 3.79 -5.87
CA ASN A 334 -1.61 2.56 -5.39
C ASN A 334 -2.51 1.33 -5.55
N GLY A 335 -3.76 1.49 -6.02
CA GLY A 335 -4.79 0.46 -6.11
C GLY A 335 -5.13 0.06 -7.54
N ALA A 336 -4.16 0.11 -8.45
CA ALA A 336 -4.42 -0.06 -9.88
C ALA A 336 -3.87 -1.35 -10.46
N ASP A 337 -4.63 -1.90 -11.41
CA ASP A 337 -4.27 -3.13 -12.07
C ASP A 337 -3.22 -2.91 -13.17
N PRO A 338 -2.34 -3.89 -13.39
CA PRO A 338 -1.52 -3.98 -14.58
C PRO A 338 -2.34 -3.89 -15.87
N THR A 339 -1.83 -3.08 -16.81
CA THR A 339 -2.47 -2.83 -18.09
C THR A 339 -1.51 -3.02 -19.24
N LYS A 340 -2.09 -3.32 -20.41
CA LYS A 340 -1.45 -3.21 -21.71
C LYS A 340 -2.26 -2.24 -22.54
N GLU A 341 -1.58 -1.24 -23.07
CA GLU A 341 -2.23 -0.10 -23.66
C GLU A 341 -1.58 0.34 -24.96
N THR A 342 -2.38 0.87 -25.87
CA THR A 342 -1.89 1.53 -27.09
C THR A 342 -2.11 3.02 -26.97
N VAL A 343 -1.01 3.78 -27.04
CA VAL A 343 -1.01 5.24 -26.99
C VAL A 343 -0.71 5.78 -28.39
N VAL A 344 -1.53 6.70 -28.87
CA VAL A 344 -1.36 7.36 -30.17
C VAL A 344 -1.44 8.87 -29.99
N LEU A 345 -0.42 9.59 -30.45
CA LEU A 345 -0.45 11.03 -30.61
C LEU A 345 -0.62 11.37 -32.08
N SER A 346 -1.56 12.25 -32.41
CA SER A 346 -1.74 12.81 -33.75
C SER A 346 -1.85 14.34 -33.74
N LYS A 347 -1.57 14.94 -34.90
CA LYS A 347 -1.80 16.35 -35.22
C LYS A 347 -2.65 16.40 -36.50
N GLY A 348 -3.91 16.78 -36.38
CA GLY A 348 -4.88 16.59 -37.47
C GLY A 348 -4.98 15.11 -37.84
N SER A 349 -4.83 14.78 -39.13
CA SER A 349 -4.82 13.41 -39.64
C SER A 349 -3.47 12.70 -39.54
N ILE A 350 -2.41 13.40 -39.14
CA ILE A 350 -1.04 12.85 -39.11
C ILE A 350 -0.76 12.21 -37.75
N ILE A 351 -0.43 10.92 -37.75
CA ILE A 351 0.08 10.24 -36.56
C ILE A 351 1.51 10.71 -36.31
N VAL A 352 1.75 11.33 -35.16
CA VAL A 352 3.07 11.74 -34.70
C VAL A 352 3.83 10.54 -34.13
N LYS A 353 3.14 9.73 -33.31
CA LYS A 353 3.70 8.49 -32.75
C LYS A 353 2.60 7.55 -32.29
N LYS A 354 2.84 6.25 -32.44
CA LYS A 354 2.06 5.17 -31.85
C LYS A 354 3.00 4.26 -31.06
N LYS A 355 2.63 3.87 -29.85
CA LYS A 355 3.41 2.96 -29.01
C LYS A 355 2.46 2.06 -28.23
N THR A 356 2.80 0.77 -28.13
CA THR A 356 2.17 -0.13 -27.17
C THR A 356 3.05 -0.17 -25.93
N LEU A 357 2.42 -0.04 -24.77
CA LEU A 357 3.05 -0.04 -23.46
C LEU A 357 2.44 -1.19 -22.64
N THR A 358 3.20 -1.63 -21.64
CA THR A 358 2.73 -2.60 -20.66
C THR A 358 3.21 -2.11 -19.32
N ASN A 359 2.27 -1.89 -18.41
CA ASN A 359 2.54 -1.40 -17.08
C ASN A 359 2.18 -2.47 -16.05
N TRP A 360 3.11 -2.76 -15.15
CA TRP A 360 2.98 -3.72 -14.06
C TRP A 360 2.58 -3.10 -12.72
N GLY A 361 2.18 -1.82 -12.69
CA GLY A 361 1.85 -1.08 -11.46
C GLY A 361 3.07 -0.53 -10.71
N GLY A 362 4.26 -0.56 -11.33
CA GLY A 362 5.50 -0.06 -10.71
C GLY A 362 6.61 0.29 -11.71
N GLY A 363 6.28 0.50 -12.99
CA GLY A 363 7.28 0.62 -14.07
C GLY A 363 7.32 1.96 -14.80
N ASP A 364 8.53 2.31 -15.26
CA ASP A 364 8.92 3.49 -16.06
C ASP A 364 8.35 3.50 -17.51
N ALA A 365 7.20 2.85 -17.73
CA ALA A 365 6.60 2.74 -19.06
C ALA A 365 6.17 4.15 -19.52
N GLU A 366 7.00 4.82 -20.30
CA GLU A 366 6.70 6.18 -20.76
C GLU A 366 6.35 6.20 -22.26
N PHE A 367 5.29 6.90 -22.60
CA PHE A 367 5.08 7.44 -23.94
C PHE A 367 5.73 8.80 -24.03
N SER A 368 6.63 9.00 -25.00
CA SER A 368 7.19 10.32 -25.31
C SER A 368 7.25 10.51 -26.81
N ALA A 369 6.72 11.64 -27.30
CA ALA A 369 6.69 11.98 -28.72
C ALA A 369 7.11 13.44 -28.93
N GLY A 370 8.08 13.67 -29.83
CA GLY A 370 8.53 15.01 -30.18
C GLY A 370 7.45 15.79 -30.93
N ILE A 371 7.25 17.06 -30.55
CA ILE A 371 6.34 18.00 -31.20
C ILE A 371 7.12 19.23 -31.68
N ARG A 372 6.90 19.61 -32.94
CA ARG A 372 7.72 20.64 -33.61
C ARG A 372 7.04 22.00 -33.78
N SER A 373 5.72 22.08 -33.60
CA SER A 373 4.95 23.28 -33.90
C SER A 373 3.68 23.38 -33.07
N ALA A 374 3.26 24.61 -32.79
CA ALA A 374 1.97 24.89 -32.16
C ALA A 374 0.79 24.32 -32.97
N GLY A 375 -0.34 24.08 -32.31
CA GLY A 375 -1.56 23.59 -32.93
C GLY A 375 -2.35 22.63 -32.06
N TRP A 376 -3.39 22.04 -32.64
CA TRP A 376 -4.22 21.03 -31.98
C TRP A 376 -3.61 19.65 -32.10
N TYR A 377 -3.57 18.95 -30.98
CA TYR A 377 -3.09 17.57 -30.87
C TYR A 377 -4.19 16.70 -30.29
N ARG A 378 -4.18 15.43 -30.67
CA ARG A 378 -5.04 14.40 -30.10
C ARG A 378 -4.19 13.27 -29.55
N LEU A 379 -4.33 12.95 -28.27
CA LEU A 379 -3.70 11.80 -27.65
C LEU A 379 -4.79 10.80 -27.22
N THR A 380 -4.75 9.60 -27.80
CA THR A 380 -5.67 8.52 -27.47
C THR A 380 -4.95 7.39 -26.74
N VAL A 381 -5.59 6.81 -25.74
CA VAL A 381 -5.13 5.65 -24.99
C VAL A 381 -6.21 4.58 -25.04
N ASP A 382 -5.83 3.35 -25.34
CA ASP A 382 -6.71 2.19 -25.28
C ASP A 382 -6.08 1.13 -24.37
N ALA A 383 -6.58 1.02 -23.15
CA ALA A 383 -5.98 0.23 -22.08
C ALA A 383 -6.84 -0.99 -21.73
N HIS A 384 -6.18 -2.14 -21.67
CA HIS A 384 -6.78 -3.41 -21.28
C HIS A 384 -6.04 -3.95 -20.08
N ARG A 385 -6.77 -4.54 -19.11
CA ARG A 385 -6.11 -5.30 -18.05
C ARG A 385 -5.29 -6.43 -18.64
N TYR A 386 -4.07 -6.62 -18.13
CA TYR A 386 -3.15 -7.61 -18.66
C TYR A 386 -2.11 -8.03 -17.63
N ARG A 387 -2.07 -9.34 -17.30
CA ARG A 387 -1.03 -9.97 -16.47
C ARG A 387 -0.69 -11.38 -16.98
N PRO A 388 0.53 -11.61 -17.51
CA PRO A 388 0.98 -12.92 -17.96
C PRO A 388 0.86 -13.95 -16.85
N GLY A 389 0.45 -15.17 -17.22
CA GLY A 389 0.29 -16.27 -16.28
C GLY A 389 -0.95 -16.20 -15.39
N ILE A 390 -1.73 -15.11 -15.46
CA ILE A 390 -2.97 -14.97 -14.67
C ILE A 390 -4.19 -15.08 -15.58
N THR A 391 -5.14 -15.90 -15.16
CA THR A 391 -6.47 -15.99 -15.75
C THR A 391 -7.41 -15.08 -14.99
N PHE A 392 -7.93 -14.04 -15.64
CA PHE A 392 -8.89 -13.14 -15.01
C PHE A 392 -10.27 -13.78 -14.83
N PRO A 393 -11.01 -13.44 -13.77
CA PRO A 393 -12.38 -13.87 -13.57
C PRO A 393 -13.27 -13.54 -14.79
N ALA A 394 -14.08 -14.51 -15.21
CA ALA A 394 -15.10 -14.26 -16.22
C ALA A 394 -16.08 -13.17 -15.74
N GLY A 395 -16.45 -12.26 -16.64
CA GLY A 395 -17.38 -11.18 -16.31
C GLY A 395 -16.80 -10.03 -15.49
N MET A 396 -15.48 -10.00 -15.28
CA MET A 396 -14.78 -8.90 -14.61
C MET A 396 -15.20 -7.52 -15.14
N LEU A 397 -15.44 -6.59 -14.22
CA LEU A 397 -15.82 -5.21 -14.46
C LEU A 397 -14.59 -4.37 -14.78
N SER A 398 -14.80 -3.23 -15.43
CA SER A 398 -13.73 -2.26 -15.80
C SER A 398 -12.57 -2.92 -16.55
N SER A 399 -12.84 -3.89 -17.41
CA SER A 399 -11.81 -4.67 -18.10
C SER A 399 -11.01 -3.90 -19.15
N ARG A 400 -11.54 -2.75 -19.57
CA ARG A 400 -10.96 -1.85 -20.56
C ARG A 400 -11.36 -0.41 -20.27
N ALA A 401 -10.41 0.51 -20.42
CA ALA A 401 -10.66 1.95 -20.40
C ALA A 401 -10.04 2.62 -21.62
N THR A 402 -10.70 3.64 -22.18
CA THR A 402 -10.16 4.43 -23.28
C THR A 402 -10.19 5.91 -22.94
N LEU A 403 -9.12 6.61 -23.31
CA LEU A 403 -8.97 8.05 -23.17
C LEU A 403 -8.76 8.67 -24.55
N ASP A 404 -9.35 9.84 -24.76
CA ASP A 404 -9.19 10.63 -25.97
C ASP A 404 -9.16 12.12 -25.59
N TRP A 405 -7.95 12.65 -25.57
CA TRP A 405 -7.67 14.02 -25.21
C TRP A 405 -7.35 14.82 -26.46
N HIS A 406 -8.13 15.86 -26.72
CA HIS A 406 -7.90 16.82 -27.78
C HIS A 406 -7.54 18.16 -27.16
N PHE A 407 -6.29 18.60 -27.33
CA PHE A 407 -5.77 19.78 -26.65
C PHE A 407 -4.90 20.66 -27.54
N LYS A 408 -4.88 21.96 -27.20
CA LYS A 408 -4.07 22.95 -27.91
C LYS A 408 -2.68 23.08 -27.31
N VAL A 409 -1.66 22.91 -28.13
CA VAL A 409 -0.28 23.29 -27.81
C VAL A 409 -0.02 24.69 -28.36
N ALA A 410 0.12 25.67 -27.46
CA ALA A 410 0.46 27.05 -27.83
C ALA A 410 1.97 27.22 -28.08
N ASP A 411 2.80 26.63 -27.22
CA ASP A 411 4.27 26.63 -27.32
C ASP A 411 4.81 25.22 -26.99
N PRO A 412 5.41 24.51 -27.95
CA PRO A 412 6.01 23.20 -27.73
C PRO A 412 7.12 23.15 -26.66
N ALA A 413 7.80 24.27 -26.39
CA ALA A 413 8.88 24.31 -25.40
C ALA A 413 8.36 24.45 -23.96
N ARG A 414 7.17 25.05 -23.78
CA ARG A 414 6.59 25.38 -22.49
C ARG A 414 6.25 24.12 -21.68
N ALA A 415 6.76 24.05 -20.46
CA ALA A 415 6.50 22.96 -19.52
C ALA A 415 5.16 23.17 -18.77
N ILE A 416 4.12 22.40 -19.10
CA ILE A 416 2.80 22.43 -18.45
C ILE A 416 2.13 21.05 -18.49
N VAL A 417 1.16 20.83 -17.61
CA VAL A 417 0.18 19.75 -17.79
C VAL A 417 -0.79 20.15 -18.90
N ALA A 418 -1.11 19.24 -19.82
CA ALA A 418 -2.09 19.50 -20.87
C ALA A 418 -3.44 19.96 -20.27
N PRO A 419 -4.15 20.91 -20.91
CA PRO A 419 -5.42 21.47 -20.43
C PRO A 419 -6.61 20.51 -20.60
N VAL A 420 -6.47 19.27 -20.11
CA VAL A 420 -7.47 18.21 -20.21
C VAL A 420 -7.78 17.62 -18.83
N PHE A 421 -8.75 16.71 -18.78
CA PHE A 421 -9.33 16.14 -17.56
C PHE A 421 -9.34 14.61 -17.62
N LEU A 422 -9.41 14.02 -16.43
CA LEU A 422 -9.84 12.64 -16.20
C LEU A 422 -11.21 12.65 -15.53
N THR A 423 -12.07 11.70 -15.88
CA THR A 423 -13.41 11.63 -15.31
C THR A 423 -13.50 10.48 -14.32
N ARG A 424 -13.82 10.80 -13.07
CA ARG A 424 -14.13 9.79 -12.07
C ARG A 424 -15.64 9.54 -12.02
N PHE A 425 -16.04 8.28 -12.19
CA PHE A 425 -17.42 7.80 -12.05
C PHE A 425 -17.63 7.05 -10.72
N LEU A 426 -18.59 7.49 -9.92
CA LEU A 426 -18.96 6.87 -8.66
C LEU A 426 -20.48 6.55 -8.65
N PRO A 427 -20.89 5.39 -9.19
CA PRO A 427 -22.26 4.92 -9.09
C PRO A 427 -22.66 4.70 -7.63
N THR A 428 -23.85 5.17 -7.28
CA THR A 428 -24.44 5.02 -5.95
C THR A 428 -25.46 3.88 -5.94
N GLY A 429 -25.73 3.31 -4.75
CA GLY A 429 -26.75 2.27 -4.59
C GLY A 429 -26.40 0.88 -5.16
N LEU A 430 -25.17 0.66 -5.64
CA LEU A 430 -24.74 -0.68 -6.05
C LEU A 430 -24.58 -1.61 -4.83
N ASN A 431 -24.95 -2.89 -5.01
CA ASN A 431 -24.77 -3.92 -4.00
C ASN A 431 -23.28 -4.33 -3.82
N SER A 432 -23.00 -5.32 -2.97
CA SER A 432 -21.65 -5.80 -2.69
C SER A 432 -20.94 -6.48 -3.87
N HIS A 433 -21.67 -6.84 -4.92
CA HIS A 433 -21.14 -7.37 -6.18
C HIS A 433 -21.02 -6.30 -7.27
N ASN A 434 -21.12 -5.02 -6.90
CA ASN A 434 -21.16 -3.89 -7.82
C ASN A 434 -22.30 -3.99 -8.86
N GLN A 435 -23.45 -4.52 -8.46
CA GLN A 435 -24.64 -4.61 -9.30
C GLN A 435 -25.66 -3.53 -8.95
N ALA A 436 -26.21 -2.91 -9.98
CA ALA A 436 -27.43 -2.12 -9.88
C ALA A 436 -28.66 -3.02 -10.03
N ALA A 437 -29.78 -2.61 -9.47
CA ALA A 437 -31.05 -3.30 -9.67
C ALA A 437 -31.46 -3.30 -11.16
N ALA A 438 -32.02 -4.40 -11.63
CA ALA A 438 -32.55 -4.53 -13.00
C ALA A 438 -33.62 -3.48 -13.33
N ASN A 439 -33.62 -2.96 -14.56
CA ASN A 439 -34.60 -1.99 -15.09
C ASN A 439 -34.77 -0.73 -14.22
N SER A 440 -33.75 -0.37 -13.43
CA SER A 440 -33.75 0.78 -12.53
C SER A 440 -32.99 1.96 -13.13
N THR A 441 -32.88 3.06 -12.37
CA THR A 441 -31.97 4.16 -12.68
C THR A 441 -30.91 4.24 -11.59
N THR A 442 -29.63 4.24 -11.99
CA THR A 442 -28.50 4.48 -11.09
C THR A 442 -28.05 5.93 -11.19
N THR A 443 -27.92 6.60 -10.04
CA THR A 443 -27.24 7.89 -9.95
C THR A 443 -25.73 7.66 -9.90
N VAL A 444 -25.01 8.30 -10.83
CA VAL A 444 -23.56 8.27 -10.91
C VAL A 444 -23.02 9.66 -10.59
N ASP A 445 -22.26 9.80 -9.51
CA ASP A 445 -21.50 11.01 -9.27
C ASP A 445 -20.32 11.06 -10.26
N VAL A 446 -20.13 12.22 -10.87
CA VAL A 446 -19.15 12.45 -11.94
C VAL A 446 -18.32 13.66 -11.57
N SER A 447 -17.00 13.50 -11.57
CA SER A 447 -16.07 14.60 -11.31
C SER A 447 -14.97 14.63 -12.36
N ALA A 448 -14.64 15.84 -12.82
CA ALA A 448 -13.56 16.09 -13.75
C ALA A 448 -12.31 16.50 -12.96
N GLY A 449 -11.39 15.56 -12.79
CA GLY A 449 -10.14 15.74 -12.05
C GLY A 449 -8.99 16.13 -12.97
N ARG A 450 -7.95 16.72 -12.37
CA ARG A 450 -6.65 16.93 -13.00
C ARG A 450 -5.55 16.49 -12.03
N GLY A 451 -4.65 15.63 -12.50
CA GLY A 451 -3.45 15.19 -11.81
C GLY A 451 -2.22 15.33 -12.71
N SER A 452 -1.02 15.18 -12.14
CA SER A 452 0.27 15.36 -12.84
C SER A 452 1.28 14.34 -12.33
N GLN A 453 2.11 13.80 -13.23
CA GLN A 453 3.30 13.01 -12.86
C GLN A 453 4.51 13.83 -12.40
N GLY A 454 4.49 15.16 -12.58
CA GLY A 454 5.60 16.01 -12.16
C GLY A 454 5.22 16.89 -10.96
N PRO A 455 5.91 16.83 -9.82
CA PRO A 455 5.64 17.71 -8.68
C PRO A 455 5.87 19.19 -9.02
N ASP A 456 6.77 19.46 -9.96
CA ASP A 456 7.18 20.82 -10.36
C ASP A 456 6.45 21.34 -11.62
N VAL A 457 5.63 20.52 -12.28
CA VAL A 457 4.95 20.92 -13.52
C VAL A 457 3.65 21.63 -13.18
N LYS A 458 3.55 22.90 -13.60
CA LYS A 458 2.39 23.75 -13.30
C LYS A 458 1.15 23.30 -14.06
N PHE A 459 0.02 23.25 -13.34
CA PHE A 459 -1.30 23.19 -13.95
C PHE A 459 -1.63 24.54 -14.59
N THR A 460 -2.06 24.51 -15.84
CA THR A 460 -2.78 25.63 -16.44
C THR A 460 -4.10 25.84 -15.72
N ASN A 461 -4.53 27.09 -15.52
CA ASN A 461 -5.88 27.34 -15.04
C ASN A 461 -6.86 26.99 -16.16
N VAL A 462 -7.77 26.04 -15.90
CA VAL A 462 -8.78 25.57 -16.84
C VAL A 462 -10.12 25.49 -16.12
N THR A 463 -11.17 25.93 -16.78
CA THR A 463 -12.53 25.91 -16.23
C THR A 463 -13.38 24.98 -17.07
N VAL A 464 -13.98 23.98 -16.42
CA VAL A 464 -14.92 23.08 -17.08
C VAL A 464 -16.13 23.88 -17.56
N LYS A 465 -16.41 23.79 -18.87
CA LYS A 465 -17.56 24.43 -19.51
C LYS A 465 -18.76 23.49 -19.59
N SER A 466 -18.54 22.22 -19.92
CA SER A 466 -19.61 21.23 -20.01
C SER A 466 -19.13 19.84 -19.64
N VAL A 467 -20.02 19.07 -19.01
CA VAL A 467 -19.86 17.61 -18.82
C VAL A 467 -21.07 16.93 -19.44
N ARG A 468 -20.80 15.96 -20.32
CA ARG A 468 -21.80 15.07 -20.92
C ARG A 468 -21.48 13.63 -20.56
N VAL A 469 -22.50 12.82 -20.36
CA VAL A 469 -22.35 11.41 -19.99
C VAL A 469 -23.26 10.57 -20.86
N TRP A 470 -22.76 9.42 -21.28
CA TRP A 470 -23.53 8.39 -21.97
C TRP A 470 -23.33 7.04 -21.29
N SER A 471 -24.33 6.19 -21.41
CA SER A 471 -24.27 4.79 -21.03
C SER A 471 -24.47 3.87 -22.22
N SER A 472 -23.97 2.65 -22.09
CA SER A 472 -24.17 1.59 -23.08
C SER A 472 -24.39 0.25 -22.37
N ALA A 473 -25.38 -0.52 -22.83
CA ALA A 473 -25.66 -1.88 -22.34
C ALA A 473 -25.15 -2.99 -23.28
N ASP A 474 -24.57 -2.63 -24.43
CA ASP A 474 -24.15 -3.56 -25.50
C ASP A 474 -22.64 -3.57 -25.75
N GLY A 475 -21.86 -3.19 -24.73
CA GLY A 475 -20.40 -3.14 -24.81
C GLY A 475 -19.87 -1.95 -25.61
N GLY A 476 -20.62 -0.85 -25.69
CA GLY A 476 -20.22 0.40 -26.32
C GLY A 476 -20.48 0.47 -27.83
N ARG A 477 -21.36 -0.40 -28.37
CA ARG A 477 -21.78 -0.34 -29.79
C ARG A 477 -22.79 0.77 -29.98
N THR A 478 -23.77 0.90 -29.08
CA THR A 478 -24.72 2.01 -29.03
C THR A 478 -24.58 2.79 -27.73
N TRP A 479 -24.89 4.09 -27.77
CA TRP A 479 -24.73 5.01 -26.64
C TRP A 479 -26.01 5.81 -26.41
N GLN A 480 -26.50 5.80 -25.18
CA GLN A 480 -27.65 6.58 -24.75
C GLN A 480 -27.17 7.73 -23.88
N ALA A 481 -27.66 8.94 -24.15
CA ALA A 481 -27.30 10.10 -23.34
C ALA A 481 -27.95 9.99 -21.95
N ALA A 482 -27.15 10.17 -20.90
CA ALA A 482 -27.64 10.29 -19.54
C ALA A 482 -28.07 11.74 -19.27
N THR A 483 -29.06 11.91 -18.39
CA THR A 483 -29.38 13.24 -17.88
C THR A 483 -28.31 13.65 -16.88
N VAL A 484 -27.60 14.76 -17.14
CA VAL A 484 -26.53 15.27 -16.29
C VAL A 484 -26.97 16.57 -15.62
N LYS A 485 -26.80 16.67 -14.30
CA LYS A 485 -27.07 17.87 -13.52
C LYS A 485 -25.82 18.27 -12.74
N HIS A 486 -25.57 19.57 -12.64
CA HIS A 486 -24.49 20.09 -11.81
C HIS A 486 -24.99 20.23 -10.36
N VAL A 487 -24.27 19.64 -9.40
CA VAL A 487 -24.63 19.60 -7.98
C VAL A 487 -23.39 19.95 -7.15
N GLY A 488 -23.40 21.13 -6.53
CA GLY A 488 -22.24 21.64 -5.79
C GLY A 488 -21.03 21.85 -6.72
N SER A 489 -19.94 21.13 -6.46
CA SER A 489 -18.71 21.16 -7.26
C SER A 489 -18.56 19.97 -8.21
N ALA A 490 -19.60 19.14 -8.35
CA ALA A 490 -19.58 17.92 -9.14
C ALA A 490 -20.81 17.82 -10.05
N TRP A 491 -20.86 16.78 -10.87
CA TRP A 491 -22.02 16.46 -11.70
C TRP A 491 -22.64 15.15 -11.26
N GLN A 492 -23.93 14.99 -11.49
CA GLN A 492 -24.65 13.74 -11.29
C GLN A 492 -25.30 13.33 -12.60
N ALA A 493 -25.04 12.10 -13.03
CA ALA A 493 -25.65 11.49 -14.19
C ALA A 493 -26.70 10.45 -13.76
N SER A 494 -27.90 10.51 -14.32
CA SER A 494 -28.92 9.48 -14.16
C SER A 494 -28.83 8.48 -15.31
N VAL A 495 -28.45 7.25 -15.00
CA VAL A 495 -28.21 6.17 -15.98
C VAL A 495 -29.28 5.11 -15.86
N HIS A 496 -30.01 4.85 -16.95
CA HIS A 496 -30.98 3.75 -17.00
C HIS A 496 -30.27 2.40 -17.19
N ASN A 497 -30.65 1.43 -16.36
CA ASN A 497 -30.05 0.10 -16.36
C ASN A 497 -30.88 -0.89 -17.20
N PRO A 498 -30.25 -1.77 -17.97
CA PRO A 498 -30.94 -2.89 -18.62
C PRO A 498 -31.56 -3.87 -17.62
N ALA A 499 -32.22 -4.92 -18.13
CA ALA A 499 -32.71 -6.02 -17.28
C ALA A 499 -31.58 -6.87 -16.68
N SER A 500 -30.44 -6.98 -17.36
CA SER A 500 -29.26 -7.72 -16.89
C SER A 500 -28.00 -7.29 -17.65
N GLY A 501 -26.83 -7.77 -17.21
CA GLY A 501 -25.57 -7.60 -17.91
C GLY A 501 -24.65 -6.59 -17.24
N ALA A 502 -24.05 -5.69 -18.02
CA ALA A 502 -23.16 -4.66 -17.50
C ALA A 502 -23.31 -3.36 -18.28
N VAL A 503 -23.13 -2.23 -17.60
CA VAL A 503 -23.19 -0.89 -18.18
C VAL A 503 -21.77 -0.40 -18.45
N ALA A 504 -21.50 0.10 -19.64
CA ALA A 504 -20.32 0.94 -19.92
C ALA A 504 -20.69 2.41 -19.76
N LEU A 505 -19.75 3.22 -19.26
CA LEU A 505 -19.94 4.66 -19.08
C LEU A 505 -18.94 5.42 -19.95
N ARG A 506 -19.43 6.49 -20.59
CA ARG A 506 -18.60 7.43 -21.35
C ARG A 506 -18.87 8.83 -20.85
N SER A 507 -17.82 9.62 -20.72
CA SER A 507 -17.93 11.06 -20.48
C SER A 507 -17.31 11.86 -21.61
N GLU A 508 -17.74 13.10 -21.70
CA GLU A 508 -17.03 14.15 -22.41
C GLU A 508 -17.01 15.40 -21.55
N VAL A 509 -15.81 15.90 -21.29
CA VAL A 509 -15.55 17.16 -20.61
C VAL A 509 -14.96 18.14 -21.62
N THR A 510 -15.55 19.33 -21.72
CA THR A 510 -14.96 20.43 -22.50
C THR A 510 -14.67 21.61 -21.60
N ASP A 511 -13.60 22.35 -21.89
CA ASP A 511 -13.26 23.58 -21.20
C ASP A 511 -13.66 24.84 -21.98
N SER A 512 -13.37 26.00 -21.42
CA SER A 512 -13.66 27.30 -22.05
C SER A 512 -12.76 27.62 -23.26
N ALA A 513 -11.60 26.98 -23.39
CA ALA A 513 -10.65 27.16 -24.49
C ALA A 513 -10.91 26.21 -25.68
N GLY A 514 -11.80 25.23 -25.51
CA GLY A 514 -12.16 24.24 -26.53
C GLY A 514 -11.35 22.94 -26.43
N ASP A 515 -10.55 22.77 -25.38
CA ASP A 515 -9.92 21.50 -25.05
C ASP A 515 -10.99 20.48 -24.63
N ARG A 516 -10.80 19.22 -25.01
CA ARG A 516 -11.81 18.17 -24.86
C ARG A 516 -11.19 16.88 -24.34
N SER A 517 -11.85 16.27 -23.38
CA SER A 517 -11.48 14.97 -22.81
C SER A 517 -12.66 14.02 -22.95
N VAL A 518 -12.47 12.89 -23.63
CA VAL A 518 -13.44 11.80 -23.69
C VAL A 518 -12.85 10.61 -22.98
N GLU A 519 -13.59 10.07 -22.03
CA GLU A 519 -13.20 8.86 -21.30
C GLU A 519 -14.31 7.82 -21.43
N THR A 520 -13.95 6.57 -21.64
CA THR A 520 -14.91 5.45 -21.61
C THR A 520 -14.38 4.33 -20.73
N VAL A 521 -15.21 3.85 -19.80
CA VAL A 521 -14.94 2.64 -19.02
C VAL A 521 -15.93 1.56 -19.44
N TYR A 522 -15.42 0.44 -19.93
CA TYR A 522 -16.22 -0.69 -20.36
C TYR A 522 -16.55 -1.60 -19.18
N ARG A 523 -17.79 -2.10 -19.12
CA ARG A 523 -18.32 -2.88 -17.99
C ARG A 523 -18.08 -2.16 -16.66
N ALA A 524 -18.43 -0.88 -16.59
CA ALA A 524 -18.23 -0.01 -15.45
C ALA A 524 -18.86 -0.58 -14.18
N TYR A 525 -20.10 -1.08 -14.27
CA TYR A 525 -20.77 -1.83 -13.20
C TYR A 525 -21.73 -2.88 -13.79
N ALA A 526 -22.14 -3.86 -12.97
CA ALA A 526 -23.03 -4.93 -13.38
C ALA A 526 -24.51 -4.59 -13.12
N VAL A 527 -25.42 -5.38 -13.69
CA VAL A 527 -26.86 -5.32 -13.40
C VAL A 527 -27.37 -6.73 -13.13
N GLY A 528 -28.03 -6.91 -12.00
CA GLY A 528 -28.49 -8.23 -11.55
C GLY A 528 -29.23 -8.21 -10.21
#